data_AF-G1CKA5-F1
#
_entry.id   AF-G1CKA5-F1
#
_cell.length_a   1.000
_cell.length_b   1.000
_cell.length_c   1.000
_cell.angle_alpha   90.00
_cell.angle_beta   90.00
_cell.angle_gamma   90.00
#
_symmetry.space_group_name_H-M   'P 1'
#
loop_
_entity.id
_entity.type
_entity.pdbx_description
1 polymer ?
#
loop_
_entity_poly.entity_id
_entity_poly.type
_entity_poly.pdbx_seq_one_letter_code
_entity_poly.pdbx_strand_id
1 'polypeptide(L)'
;FDLGIEYRDKTEDQVTIDCANAVKKYNVGIKCATITPDENRVEEFKLKKMWKSPNGTIRNILGGTVFREAIICKNIPRLVTGWDKPIIIGRHAHADQYKATDFVVPGIGKLELIWTPPSGGAIKHVVNDFQGAGVALGM
;
A
#
# COMPACT_ATOMS: atom_id res chain seq x y z
N PHE A 1 1.50 -7.05 -19.08
CA PHE A 1 2.13 -6.00 -18.26
C PHE A 1 3.20 -6.64 -17.42
N ASP A 2 4.46 -6.31 -17.67
CA ASP A 2 5.56 -6.79 -16.83
C ASP A 2 5.65 -5.90 -15.57
N LEU A 3 5.36 -6.49 -14.41
CA LEU A 3 5.43 -5.81 -13.11
C LEU A 3 6.68 -6.22 -12.32
N GLY A 4 7.66 -6.86 -12.98
CA GLY A 4 8.98 -7.12 -12.42
C GLY A 4 9.67 -5.82 -12.01
N ILE A 5 10.44 -5.86 -10.91
CA ILE A 5 10.97 -4.65 -10.27
C ILE A 5 11.82 -3.79 -11.22
N GLU A 6 12.63 -4.42 -12.06
CA GLU A 6 13.49 -3.73 -13.03
C GLU A 6 12.68 -3.03 -14.14
N TYR A 7 11.61 -3.66 -14.63
CA TYR A 7 10.74 -3.05 -15.64
C TYR A 7 9.87 -1.93 -15.05
N ARG A 8 9.43 -2.08 -13.79
CA ARG A 8 8.80 -0.98 -13.04
C ARG A 8 9.77 0.19 -12.92
N ASP A 9 11.02 -0.04 -12.53
CA ASP A 9 12.02 1.03 -12.42
C ASP A 9 12.32 1.73 -13.76
N LYS A 10 12.48 0.94 -14.84
CA LYS A 10 12.68 1.42 -16.20
C LYS A 10 11.55 2.34 -16.68
N THR A 11 10.31 1.99 -16.33
CA THR A 11 9.09 2.74 -16.74
C THR A 11 8.63 3.76 -15.72
N GLU A 12 9.42 4.01 -14.67
CA GLU A 12 9.06 4.90 -13.57
C GLU A 12 7.72 4.55 -12.91
N ASP A 13 7.46 3.24 -12.82
CA ASP A 13 6.26 2.57 -12.33
C ASP A 13 4.98 2.85 -13.15
N GLN A 14 5.09 3.49 -14.32
CA GLN A 14 3.96 3.74 -15.23
C GLN A 14 3.28 2.44 -15.67
N VAL A 15 4.06 1.36 -15.88
CA VAL A 15 3.52 0.03 -16.23
C VAL A 15 2.50 -0.49 -15.22
N THR A 16 2.64 -0.12 -13.94
CA THR A 16 1.72 -0.51 -12.86
C THR A 16 0.37 0.21 -13.01
N ILE A 17 0.40 1.50 -13.37
CA ILE A 17 -0.80 2.32 -13.61
C ILE A 17 -1.52 1.83 -14.88
N ASP A 18 -0.77 1.60 -15.95
CA ASP A 18 -1.31 1.11 -17.23
C ASP A 18 -1.97 -0.26 -17.06
N CYS A 19 -1.35 -1.14 -16.27
CA CYS A 19 -1.91 -2.44 -15.91
C CYS A 19 -3.26 -2.28 -15.20
N ALA A 20 -3.36 -1.40 -14.20
CA ALA A 20 -4.60 -1.16 -13.47
C ALA A 20 -5.71 -0.63 -14.40
N ASN A 21 -5.38 0.30 -15.31
CA ASN A 21 -6.34 0.83 -16.28
C ASN A 21 -6.77 -0.22 -17.32
N ALA A 22 -5.88 -1.13 -17.71
CA ALA A 22 -6.24 -2.25 -18.56
C ALA A 22 -7.20 -3.22 -17.87
N VAL A 23 -6.99 -3.50 -16.57
CA VAL A 23 -7.94 -4.30 -15.78
C VAL A 23 -9.30 -3.60 -15.70
N LYS A 24 -9.36 -2.27 -15.54
CA LYS A 24 -10.64 -1.53 -15.63
C LYS A 24 -11.34 -1.73 -16.98
N LYS A 25 -10.57 -1.70 -18.07
CA LYS A 25 -11.11 -1.85 -19.43
C LYS A 25 -11.59 -3.27 -19.72
N TYR A 26 -10.89 -4.28 -19.25
CA TYR A 26 -11.11 -5.69 -19.59
C TYR A 26 -11.71 -6.53 -18.44
N ASN A 27 -12.02 -5.90 -17.31
CA ASN A 27 -12.66 -6.43 -16.10
C ASN A 27 -11.86 -7.46 -15.28
N VAL A 28 -11.01 -8.28 -15.91
CA VAL A 28 -10.31 -9.39 -15.24
C VAL A 28 -8.79 -9.20 -15.34
N GLY A 29 -8.10 -9.41 -14.22
CA GLY A 29 -6.65 -9.43 -14.14
C GLY A 29 -6.15 -10.58 -13.26
N ILE A 30 -5.11 -11.27 -13.72
CA ILE A 30 -4.38 -12.29 -12.95
C ILE A 30 -2.97 -11.76 -12.74
N LYS A 31 -2.52 -11.72 -11.49
CA LYS A 31 -1.27 -11.06 -11.11
C LYS A 31 -0.35 -12.00 -10.34
N CYS A 32 0.92 -12.04 -10.76
CA CYS A 32 2.00 -12.68 -10.00
C CYS A 32 2.41 -11.86 -8.76
N ALA A 33 3.04 -12.50 -7.78
CA ALA A 33 3.65 -11.80 -6.66
C ALA A 33 4.76 -10.85 -7.15
N THR A 34 4.92 -9.70 -6.49
CA THR A 34 5.84 -8.64 -6.91
C THR A 34 6.54 -8.03 -5.70
N ILE A 35 7.81 -7.68 -5.86
CA ILE A 35 8.62 -6.99 -4.84
C ILE A 35 8.06 -5.58 -4.60
N THR A 36 7.86 -5.23 -3.32
CA THR A 36 7.74 -3.84 -2.86
C THR A 36 9.11 -3.50 -2.26
N PRO A 37 9.91 -2.63 -2.89
CA PRO A 37 11.29 -2.41 -2.47
C PRO A 37 11.35 -1.68 -1.13
N ASP A 38 12.28 -2.11 -0.29
CA ASP A 38 12.82 -1.36 0.86
C ASP A 38 14.22 -0.82 0.49
N GLU A 39 14.95 -0.24 1.44
CA GLU A 39 16.30 0.30 1.23
C GLU A 39 17.25 -0.77 0.67
N ASN A 40 17.20 -2.00 1.19
CA ASN A 40 18.04 -3.09 0.74
C ASN A 40 17.73 -3.47 -0.71
N ARG A 41 16.45 -3.50 -1.10
CA ARG A 41 16.06 -3.78 -2.49
C ARG A 41 16.43 -2.64 -3.45
N VAL A 42 16.45 -1.39 -2.98
CA VAL A 42 16.97 -0.26 -3.77
C VAL A 42 18.44 -0.47 -4.09
N GLU A 43 19.25 -0.87 -3.10
CA GLU A 43 20.68 -1.17 -3.30
C GLU A 43 20.89 -2.41 -4.18
N GLU A 44 20.20 -3.51 -3.90
CA GLU A 44 20.33 -4.78 -4.61
C GLU A 44 20.04 -4.63 -6.11
N PHE A 45 18.95 -3.93 -6.46
CA PHE A 45 18.50 -3.77 -7.84
C PHE A 45 18.92 -2.44 -8.48
N LYS A 46 19.67 -1.59 -7.75
CA LYS A 46 20.11 -0.25 -8.18
C LYS A 46 18.93 0.61 -8.68
N LEU A 47 17.85 0.61 -7.90
CA LEU A 47 16.61 1.29 -8.27
C LEU A 47 16.79 2.82 -8.21
N LYS A 48 16.09 3.55 -9.08
CA LYS A 48 16.05 5.02 -9.07
C LYS A 48 15.50 5.57 -7.76
N LYS A 49 14.52 4.86 -7.16
CA LYS A 49 13.92 5.18 -5.86
C LYS A 49 13.15 3.99 -5.29
N MET A 50 12.74 4.12 -4.04
CA MET A 50 11.83 3.17 -3.38
C MET A 50 10.42 3.29 -3.97
N TRP A 51 10.11 2.47 -4.97
CA TRP A 51 8.79 2.46 -5.62
C TRP A 51 7.69 1.97 -4.68
N LYS A 52 6.50 2.55 -4.78
CA LYS A 52 5.32 2.11 -4.03
C LYS A 52 4.94 0.67 -4.42
N SER A 53 4.19 0.02 -3.53
CA SER A 53 3.71 -1.35 -3.78
C SER A 53 2.78 -1.40 -4.99
N PRO A 54 3.04 -2.26 -6.00
CA PRO A 54 2.12 -2.43 -7.14
C PRO A 54 0.72 -2.81 -6.71
N ASN A 55 0.60 -3.60 -5.64
CA ASN A 55 -0.68 -4.01 -5.10
C ASN A 55 -1.47 -2.81 -4.57
N GLY A 56 -0.79 -1.88 -3.88
CA GLY A 56 -1.39 -0.64 -3.38
C GLY A 56 -1.88 0.24 -4.52
N THR A 57 -1.02 0.48 -5.53
CA THR A 57 -1.36 1.28 -6.71
C THR A 57 -2.57 0.72 -7.45
N ILE A 58 -2.58 -0.58 -7.77
CA ILE A 58 -3.68 -1.23 -8.49
C ILE A 58 -4.98 -1.15 -7.68
N ARG A 59 -4.96 -1.48 -6.39
CA ARG A 59 -6.16 -1.42 -5.53
C ARG A 59 -6.70 0.00 -5.39
N ASN A 60 -5.82 0.99 -5.27
CA ASN A 60 -6.23 2.39 -5.19
C ASN A 60 -6.90 2.89 -6.47
N ILE A 61 -6.50 2.37 -7.63
CA ILE A 61 -7.10 2.71 -8.92
C ILE A 61 -8.42 1.97 -9.11
N LEU A 62 -8.46 0.66 -8.84
CA LEU A 62 -9.65 -0.17 -9.05
C LEU A 62 -10.75 0.03 -8.00
N GLY A 63 -10.36 0.28 -6.74
CA GLY A 63 -11.26 0.23 -5.59
C GLY A 63 -11.72 -1.20 -5.24
N GLY A 64 -12.50 -1.30 -4.17
CA GLY A 64 -13.20 -2.54 -3.79
C GLY A 64 -12.66 -3.25 -2.55
N THR A 65 -13.07 -4.51 -2.44
CA THR A 65 -12.78 -5.40 -1.29
C THR A 65 -11.96 -6.58 -1.76
N VAL A 66 -10.87 -6.88 -1.04
CA VAL A 66 -10.09 -8.10 -1.28
C VAL A 66 -10.64 -9.20 -0.39
N PHE A 67 -11.18 -10.24 -1.02
CA PHE A 67 -11.57 -11.47 -0.33
C PHE A 67 -10.38 -12.44 -0.27
N ARG A 68 -10.13 -12.99 0.91
CA ARG A 68 -9.14 -14.06 1.13
C ARG A 68 -9.82 -15.26 1.72
N GLU A 69 -9.60 -16.41 1.10
CA GLU A 69 -10.13 -17.70 1.52
C GLU A 69 -8.99 -18.72 1.51
N ALA A 70 -9.03 -19.66 2.47
CA ALA A 70 -8.08 -20.76 2.52
C ALA A 70 -8.48 -21.88 1.55
N ILE A 71 -7.52 -22.43 0.82
CA ILE A 71 -7.70 -23.68 0.07
C ILE A 71 -7.53 -24.84 1.05
N ILE A 72 -8.60 -25.58 1.33
CA ILE A 72 -8.62 -26.63 2.35
C ILE A 72 -8.24 -28.00 1.76
N CYS A 73 -7.18 -28.60 2.29
CA CYS A 73 -6.76 -29.96 1.97
C CYS A 73 -7.17 -30.92 3.08
N LYS A 74 -7.89 -32.00 2.74
CA LYS A 74 -8.42 -32.98 3.72
C LYS A 74 -7.35 -33.64 4.59
N ASN A 75 -6.13 -33.75 4.08
CA ASN A 75 -5.00 -34.43 4.72
C ASN A 75 -4.06 -33.47 5.47
N ILE A 76 -4.37 -32.18 5.55
CA ILE A 76 -3.53 -31.19 6.24
C ILE A 76 -4.24 -30.77 7.53
N PRO A 77 -3.65 -31.04 8.72
CA PRO A 77 -4.23 -30.59 9.98
C PRO A 77 -4.20 -29.06 10.09
N ARG A 78 -5.24 -28.50 10.69
CA ARG A 78 -5.36 -27.05 10.94
C ARG A 78 -4.73 -26.70 12.28
N LEU A 79 -4.09 -25.53 12.36
CA LEU A 79 -3.50 -25.01 13.60
C LEU A 79 -4.55 -24.80 14.68
N VAL A 80 -5.70 -24.21 14.30
CA VAL A 80 -6.87 -24.10 15.18
C VAL A 80 -7.80 -25.26 14.86
N THR A 81 -7.79 -26.27 15.74
CA THR A 81 -8.45 -27.56 15.51
C THR A 81 -9.98 -27.45 15.45
N GLY A 82 -10.57 -26.45 16.11
CA GLY A 82 -12.01 -26.20 16.12
C GLY A 82 -12.57 -25.54 14.85
N TRP A 83 -11.73 -25.08 13.92
CA TRP A 83 -12.21 -24.47 12.67
C TRP A 83 -12.62 -25.56 11.67
N ASP A 84 -13.88 -25.96 11.71
CA ASP A 84 -14.46 -26.96 10.81
C ASP A 84 -14.80 -26.39 9.42
N LYS A 85 -15.23 -25.12 9.37
CA LYS A 85 -15.64 -24.37 8.17
C LYS A 85 -14.59 -23.32 7.75
N PRO A 86 -14.56 -22.93 6.46
CA PRO A 86 -13.67 -21.86 6.00
C PRO A 86 -14.09 -20.50 6.57
N ILE A 87 -13.10 -19.66 6.82
CA ILE A 87 -13.28 -18.25 7.18
C ILE A 87 -12.83 -17.41 5.99
N ILE A 88 -13.70 -16.53 5.53
CA ILE A 88 -13.42 -15.60 4.43
C ILE A 88 -13.20 -14.20 5.02
N ILE A 89 -12.05 -13.62 4.74
CA ILE A 89 -11.72 -12.26 5.19
C ILE A 89 -12.03 -11.29 4.05
N GLY A 90 -13.01 -10.41 4.26
CA GLY A 90 -13.25 -9.23 3.43
C GLY A 90 -12.41 -8.06 3.91
N ARG A 91 -11.33 -7.74 3.19
CA ARG A 91 -10.44 -6.63 3.52
C ARG A 91 -10.77 -5.40 2.68
N HIS A 92 -11.04 -4.26 3.33
CA HIS A 92 -11.10 -2.96 2.67
C HIS A 92 -9.74 -2.62 2.03
N ALA A 93 -9.74 -2.38 0.73
CA ALA A 93 -8.52 -2.30 -0.07
C ALA A 93 -8.15 -0.86 -0.46
N HIS A 94 -8.52 0.13 0.35
CA HIS A 94 -8.30 1.55 0.03
C HIS A 94 -7.88 2.35 1.27
N ALA A 95 -7.03 3.35 1.05
CA ALA A 95 -6.57 4.33 2.04
C ALA A 95 -5.71 3.75 3.19
N ASP A 96 -5.87 4.32 4.38
CA ASP A 96 -5.13 4.03 5.61
C ASP A 96 -3.61 4.00 5.37
N GLN A 97 -2.89 3.05 5.98
CA GLN A 97 -1.44 2.93 5.85
C GLN A 97 -0.97 2.76 4.39
N TYR A 98 -1.85 2.34 3.47
CA TYR A 98 -1.52 2.09 2.07
C TYR A 98 -1.57 3.36 1.19
N LYS A 99 -2.08 4.49 1.72
CA LYS A 99 -1.99 5.83 1.12
C LYS A 99 -1.38 6.87 2.07
N ALA A 100 -0.81 6.42 3.18
CA ALA A 100 -0.22 7.30 4.16
C ALA A 100 0.95 8.10 3.58
N THR A 101 1.25 9.22 4.24
CA THR A 101 2.50 9.96 4.07
C THR A 101 3.26 9.89 5.38
N ASP A 102 4.49 9.42 5.30
CA ASP A 102 5.40 9.27 6.43
C ASP A 102 6.73 9.96 6.17
N PHE A 103 7.39 10.36 7.25
CA PHE A 103 8.73 10.92 7.21
C PHE A 103 9.40 10.85 8.58
N VAL A 104 10.73 10.93 8.58
CA VAL A 104 11.55 11.08 9.78
C VAL A 104 11.51 12.55 10.20
N VAL A 105 11.08 12.81 11.43
CA VAL A 105 11.13 14.13 12.05
C VAL A 105 12.57 14.40 12.48
N PRO A 106 13.24 15.44 11.94
CA PRO A 106 14.68 15.61 12.11
C PRO A 106 15.10 16.14 13.50
N GLY A 107 14.17 16.69 14.29
CA GLY A 107 14.48 17.33 15.57
C GLY A 107 13.28 18.02 16.22
N ILE A 108 13.55 18.94 17.15
CA ILE A 108 12.53 19.72 17.88
C ILE A 108 11.64 20.47 16.89
N GLY A 109 10.32 20.39 17.07
CA GLY A 109 9.37 21.08 16.19
C GLY A 109 7.91 20.69 16.44
N LYS A 110 6.99 21.43 15.81
CA LYS A 110 5.55 21.16 15.91
C LYS A 110 5.05 20.44 14.67
N LEU A 111 4.35 19.32 14.87
CA LEU A 111 3.63 18.61 13.82
C LEU A 111 2.15 18.96 13.88
N GLU A 112 1.59 19.42 12.76
CA GLU A 112 0.20 19.84 12.65
C GLU A 112 -0.47 19.15 11.47
N LEU A 113 -1.73 18.75 11.63
CA LEU A 113 -2.59 18.29 10.55
C LEU A 113 -3.54 19.43 10.17
N ILE A 114 -3.54 19.79 8.89
CA ILE A 114 -4.31 20.93 8.36
C ILE A 114 -5.22 20.43 7.25
N TRP A 115 -6.52 20.68 7.40
CA TRP A 115 -7.53 20.49 6.37
C TRP A 115 -7.99 21.85 5.83
N THR A 116 -7.84 22.07 4.53
CA THR A 116 -8.17 23.33 3.87
C THR A 116 -9.36 23.12 2.92
N PRO A 117 -10.59 23.42 3.32
CA PRO A 117 -11.75 23.27 2.44
C PRO A 117 -11.80 24.39 1.39
N PRO A 118 -12.37 24.15 0.19
CA PRO A 118 -12.52 25.17 -0.85
C PRO A 118 -13.34 26.40 -0.43
N SER A 119 -14.28 26.21 0.52
CA SER A 119 -15.14 27.27 1.06
C SER A 119 -14.43 28.21 2.04
N GLY A 120 -13.15 27.96 2.37
CA GLY A 120 -12.43 28.66 3.43
C GLY A 120 -12.74 28.10 4.82
N GLY A 121 -11.94 28.54 5.80
CA GLY A 121 -12.00 28.05 7.19
C GLY A 121 -11.21 26.75 7.39
N ALA A 122 -9.89 26.85 7.51
CA ALA A 122 -9.03 25.68 7.71
C ALA A 122 -9.27 25.05 9.09
N ILE A 123 -9.35 23.72 9.13
CA ILE A 123 -9.34 22.94 10.38
C ILE A 123 -7.90 22.57 10.67
N LYS A 124 -7.45 22.82 11.90
CA LYS A 124 -6.07 22.63 12.31
C LYS A 124 -6.00 21.90 13.64
N HIS A 125 -5.23 20.82 13.68
CA HIS A 125 -4.96 20.07 14.91
C HIS A 125 -3.46 19.92 15.10
N VAL A 126 -2.98 20.22 16.30
CA VAL A 126 -1.62 19.87 16.70
C VAL A 126 -1.60 18.36 16.98
N VAL A 127 -0.73 17.64 16.27
CA VAL A 127 -0.55 16.20 16.48
C VAL A 127 0.45 15.96 17.61
N ASN A 128 1.58 16.68 17.58
CA ASN A 128 2.62 16.56 18.59
C ASN A 128 3.56 17.79 18.58
N ASP A 129 4.12 18.14 19.73
CA ASP A 129 5.25 19.06 19.90
C ASP A 129 6.51 18.23 20.21
N PHE A 130 7.25 17.88 19.16
CA PHE A 130 8.47 17.07 19.25
C PHE A 130 9.56 17.80 20.04
N GLN A 131 10.15 17.11 21.02
CA GLN A 131 11.29 17.58 21.82
C GLN A 131 12.64 17.04 21.30
N GLY A 132 12.64 16.37 20.15
CA GLY A 132 13.79 15.72 19.54
C GLY A 132 13.39 14.99 18.25
N ALA A 133 14.34 14.27 17.64
CA ALA A 133 14.07 13.49 16.43
C ALA A 133 13.01 12.39 16.68
N GLY A 134 12.28 12.01 15.63
CA GLY A 134 11.21 11.02 15.73
C GLY A 134 10.66 10.63 14.36
N VAL A 135 9.41 10.17 14.32
CA VAL A 135 8.71 9.79 13.09
C VAL A 135 7.29 10.35 13.08
N ALA A 136 6.79 10.64 11.89
CA ALA A 136 5.43 11.09 11.67
C ALA A 136 4.76 10.26 10.58
N LEU A 137 3.48 9.97 10.77
CA LEU A 137 2.61 9.26 9.81
C LEU A 137 1.27 9.97 9.77
N GLY A 138 0.86 10.43 8.58
CA GLY A 138 -0.47 10.94 8.30
C GLY A 138 -1.23 9.99 7.38
N MET A 139 -2.46 9.64 7.76
CA MET A 139 -3.38 8.78 7.00
C MET A 139 -4.66 9.53 6.66
#